data_AF-A0A392V377-F1
#
_entry.id   AF-A0A392V377-F1
#
_cell.length_a   1.000
_cell.length_b   1.000
_cell.length_c   1.000
_cell.angle_alpha   90.00
_cell.angle_beta   90.00
_cell.angle_gamma   90.00
#
_symmetry.space_group_name_H-M   'P 1'
#
loop_
_entity.id
_entity.type
_entity.pdbx_description
1 polymer ?
#
loop_
_entity_poly.entity_id
_entity_poly.type
_entity_poly.pdbx_seq_one_letter_code
_entity_poly.pdbx_strand_id
1 'polypeptide(L)' 'CKKGIICFNCKEPGHKSNVCKKPIAAGGKVFALDGGGVEADNLIR' A
#
# COMPACT_ATOMS: atom_id res chain seq x y z
N CYS A 1 -26.24 -5.28 -19.98
CA CYS A 1 -25.79 -5.05 -18.59
C CYS A 1 -24.80 -3.88 -18.54
N LYS A 2 -25.22 -2.68 -18.14
CA LYS A 2 -24.30 -1.54 -17.99
C LYS A 2 -23.47 -1.78 -16.72
N LYS A 3 -22.28 -2.38 -16.84
CA LYS A 3 -21.36 -2.53 -15.70
C LYS A 3 -20.88 -1.13 -15.34
N GLY A 4 -21.54 -0.50 -14.36
CA GLY A 4 -21.12 0.79 -13.84
C GLY A 4 -19.66 0.73 -13.37
N ILE A 5 -18.91 1.80 -13.59
CA ILE A 5 -17.53 1.87 -13.13
C ILE A 5 -17.57 2.00 -11.60
N ILE A 6 -17.04 1.01 -10.89
CA ILE A 6 -16.92 1.01 -9.44
C ILE A 6 -15.44 1.13 -9.11
N CYS A 7 -15.11 2.06 -8.21
CA CYS A 7 -13.76 2.27 -7.75
C CYS A 7 -13.33 1.10 -6.86
N PHE A 8 -12.21 0.43 -7.18
CA PHE A 8 -11.69 -0.65 -6.33
C PHE A 8 -11.03 -0.14 -5.05
N ASN A 9 -10.69 1.15 -4.99
CA ASN A 9 -10.10 1.75 -3.80
C ASN A 9 -11.16 2.03 -2.72
N CYS A 10 -12.23 2.75 -3.07
CA CYS A 10 -13.27 3.18 -2.13
C CYS A 10 -14.62 2.48 -2.27
N LYS A 11 -14.79 1.60 -3.28
CA LYS A 11 -16.04 0.86 -3.58
C LYS A 11 -17.21 1.77 -3.97
N GLU A 12 -16.94 3.02 -4.35
CA GLU A 12 -17.95 3.96 -4.83
C GLU A 12 -18.04 3.94 -6.37
N PRO A 13 -19.26 4.04 -6.93
CA PRO A 13 -19.44 4.14 -8.38
C PRO A 13 -19.03 5.52 -8.92
N GLY A 14 -18.82 5.59 -10.24
CA GLY A 14 -18.62 6.85 -10.96
C GLY A 14 -17.16 7.20 -11.28
N HIS A 15 -16.19 6.47 -10.73
CA HIS A 15 -14.77 6.68 -11.04
C HIS A 15 -13.93 5.40 -10.91
N LYS A 16 -12.74 5.38 -11.52
CA LYS A 16 -11.74 4.30 -11.39
C LYS A 16 -10.80 4.60 -10.22
N SER A 17 -10.14 3.58 -9.68
CA SER A 17 -9.16 3.73 -8.60
C SER A 17 -8.04 4.73 -8.89
N ASN A 18 -7.59 4.83 -10.15
CA ASN A 18 -6.49 5.72 -10.55
C ASN A 18 -6.83 7.22 -10.42
N VAL A 19 -8.12 7.57 -10.42
CA VAL A 19 -8.59 8.97 -10.26
C VAL A 19 -9.27 9.18 -8.91
N CYS A 20 -9.19 8.19 -8.02
CA CYS A 20 -9.78 8.26 -6.69
C CYS A 20 -8.99 9.25 -5.83
N LYS A 21 -9.67 10.29 -5.33
CA LYS A 21 -9.07 11.27 -4.41
C LYS A 21 -8.92 10.74 -2.97
N LYS A 22 -9.53 9.60 -2.65
CA LYS A 22 -9.45 9.02 -1.30
C LYS A 22 -8.08 8.36 -1.12
N PRO A 23 -7.48 8.46 0.09
CA PRO A 23 -6.23 7.77 0.37
C PRO A 23 -6.40 6.28 0.06
N ILE A 24 -5.39 5.68 -0.56
CA ILE A 24 -5.37 4.24 -0.77
C ILE A 24 -5.48 3.60 0.60
N ALA A 25 -6.44 2.69 0.78
CA ALA A 25 -6.54 1.93 2.02
C ALA A 25 -5.20 1.22 2.22
N ALA A 26 -4.38 1.74 3.14
CA ALA A 26 -3.03 1.28 3.44
C ALA A 26 -3.02 -0.09 4.16
N GLY A 27 -3.98 -0.96 3.83
CA GLY A 27 -3.97 -2.38 4.17
C GLY A 27 -3.13 -3.22 3.20
N GLY A 28 -2.29 -2.57 2.38
CA GLY A 28 -1.22 -3.25 1.69
C GLY A 28 -0.18 -3.64 2.71
N LYS A 29 -0.29 -4.86 3.26
CA LYS A 29 0.73 -5.63 3.98
C LYS A 29 2.14 -5.03 3.80
N VAL A 30 2.50 -4.09 4.67
CA VAL A 30 3.89 -3.72 4.85
C VAL A 30 4.43 -4.84 5.72
N PHE A 31 5.36 -5.63 5.20
CA PHE A 31 6.13 -6.53 6.03
C PHE A 31 6.95 -5.61 6.93
N ALA A 32 6.55 -5.50 8.19
CA ALA A 32 7.30 -4.78 9.20
C ALA A 32 8.69 -5.40 9.29
N LEU A 33 9.70 -4.68 8.76
CA LEU A 33 11.11 -5.01 8.95
C LEU A 33 11.61 -4.18 10.15
N ASP A 34 11.00 -4.36 11.31
CA ASP A 34 11.54 -3.72 12.52
C ASP A 34 12.78 -4.52 12.94
N GLY A 35 13.92 -4.03 12.45
CA GLY A 35 15.23 -4.67 12.49
C GLY A 35 15.73 -4.94 13.90
N GLY A 36 15.95 -6.22 14.20
CA GLY A 36 16.85 -6.62 15.26
C GLY A 36 18.25 -6.07 14.95
N GLY A 37 18.80 -5.28 15.87
CA GLY A 37 20.15 -4.74 15.76
C GLY A 37 21.15 -5.88 15.59
N VAL A 38 21.80 -5.93 14.44
CA VAL A 38 23.00 -6.74 14.26
C VAL A 38 24.19 -5.85 14.54
N GLU A 39 24.87 -6.19 15.64
CA GLU A 39 26.14 -5.67 16.11
C GLU A 39 27.15 -5.56 14.96
N ALA A 40 27.76 -4.39 14.80
CA ALA A 40 28.70 -4.09 13.74
C ALA A 40 30.13 -4.11 14.28
N ASP A 41 30.69 -5.29 14.53
CA ASP A 41 32.02 -5.47 15.13
C ASP A 41 33.11 -5.90 14.14
N ASN A 42 32.82 -5.92 12.84
CA ASN A 42 33.81 -6.33 11.84
C ASN A 42 34.47 -5.12 11.18
N LEU A 43 35.24 -4.36 11.97
CA LEU A 43 36.16 -3.35 11.47
C LEU A 43 37.32 -4.05 10.73
N ILE A 44 37.35 -3.96 9.40
CA ILE A 44 38.53 -4.39 8.63
C ILE A 44 39.64 -3.35 8.83
N ARG A 45 40.80 -3.80 9.32
CA ARG A 45 42.02 -3.01 9.53
C ARG A 45 42.72 -2.64 8.22
#